data_AF-B9PVR5-F1
#
_entry.id   AF-B9PVR5-F1
#
_cell.length_a   1.000
_cell.length_b   1.000
_cell.length_c   1.000
_cell.angle_alpha   90.00
_cell.angle_beta   90.00
_cell.angle_gamma   90.00
#
_symmetry.space_group_name_H-M   'P 1'
#
loop_
_entity.id
_entity.type
_entity.pdbx_description
1 polymer ?
#
loop_
_entity_poly.entity_id
_entity_poly.type
_entity_poly.pdbx_seq_one_letter_code
_entity_poly.pdbx_strand_id
1 'polypeptide(L)'
;MKLNLANPQAGMQKTVEVDDEKKLLPFFEKRMGAEVAGDSIGDEFKGYIFRISGGNDKQGFPMMQGVLVNHRVRLLFRKGMKCYRQRRTGEKKRKSVRGSIVGPDLAVLNLVLVKKGPETIPGLTDAERPRRLGPKRANNIRKLFNLSKDQDVRKYVVRRQIEGKKKTKAPKIQRLITKTRVQRKRAYLAKQRRSVIKSREEAKAYKDVLSAYKHELRKKRADVVAKKKAQAAAAPKPAEVKVVKAKAATAKKGGK
;
A
#
# COMPACT_ATOMS: atom_id res chain seq x y z
N MET A 1 -34.43 -0.30 -27.00
CA MET A 1 -33.21 -0.45 -26.14
C MET A 1 -33.54 -0.02 -24.72
N LYS A 2 -32.97 -0.64 -23.67
CA LYS A 2 -33.21 -0.22 -22.28
C LYS A 2 -32.13 0.75 -21.80
N LEU A 3 -32.53 1.83 -21.14
CA LEU A 3 -31.63 2.78 -20.50
C LEU A 3 -31.71 2.60 -18.98
N ASN A 4 -30.61 2.19 -18.36
CA ASN A 4 -30.51 2.06 -16.91
C ASN A 4 -29.84 3.32 -16.34
N LEU A 5 -30.63 4.18 -15.71
CA LEU A 5 -30.24 5.49 -15.20
C LEU A 5 -29.91 5.38 -13.71
N ALA A 6 -28.75 5.92 -13.30
CA ALA A 6 -28.34 5.97 -11.92
C ALA A 6 -28.10 7.40 -11.45
N ASN A 7 -28.67 7.76 -10.30
CA ASN A 7 -28.39 9.02 -9.60
C ASN A 7 -27.46 8.74 -8.40
N PRO A 8 -26.16 9.08 -8.49
CA PRO A 8 -25.21 8.79 -7.43
C PRO A 8 -25.39 9.66 -6.18
N GLN A 9 -26.05 10.82 -6.28
CA GLN A 9 -26.31 11.70 -5.14
C GLN A 9 -27.39 11.09 -4.24
N ALA A 10 -28.53 10.73 -4.85
CA ALA A 10 -29.65 10.12 -4.14
C ALA A 10 -29.47 8.61 -3.88
N GLY A 11 -28.59 7.93 -4.64
CA GLY A 11 -28.41 6.49 -4.55
C GLY A 11 -29.55 5.67 -5.15
N MET A 12 -30.31 6.28 -6.07
CA MET A 12 -31.48 5.70 -6.75
C MET A 12 -31.14 5.28 -8.19
N GLN A 13 -31.93 4.34 -8.71
CA GLN A 13 -31.77 3.79 -10.06
C GLN A 13 -33.15 3.58 -10.69
N LYS A 14 -33.28 3.89 -11.98
CA LYS A 14 -34.50 3.69 -12.77
C LYS A 14 -34.14 3.16 -14.14
N THR A 15 -34.87 2.15 -14.61
CA THR A 15 -34.77 1.66 -15.99
C THR A 15 -35.89 2.27 -16.81
N VAL A 16 -35.56 2.78 -17.99
CA VAL A 16 -36.51 3.31 -18.98
C VAL A 16 -36.36 2.50 -20.26
N GLU A 17 -37.47 2.07 -20.84
CA GLU A 17 -37.47 1.38 -22.12
C GLU A 17 -37.75 2.42 -23.22
N VAL A 18 -36.88 2.45 -24.23
CA VAL A 18 -36.97 3.40 -25.35
C VAL A 18 -36.91 2.59 -26.65
N ASP A 19 -38.02 2.57 -27.37
CA ASP A 19 -38.14 1.82 -28.63
C ASP A 19 -37.91 2.71 -29.86
N ASP A 20 -38.16 4.02 -29.74
CA ASP A 20 -37.90 4.99 -30.82
C ASP A 20 -36.40 5.23 -30.99
N GLU A 21 -35.86 4.82 -32.15
CA GLU A 21 -34.45 4.99 -32.50
C GLU A 21 -34.04 6.47 -32.57
N LYS A 22 -34.94 7.40 -32.96
CA LYS A 22 -34.60 8.83 -33.07
C LYS A 22 -34.15 9.41 -31.73
N LYS A 23 -34.78 8.95 -30.64
CA LYS A 23 -34.42 9.32 -29.27
C LYS A 23 -33.04 8.80 -28.85
N LEU A 24 -32.59 7.71 -29.48
CA LEU A 24 -31.33 7.02 -29.20
C LEU A 24 -30.17 7.49 -30.06
N LEU A 25 -30.42 8.11 -31.21
CA LEU A 25 -29.38 8.62 -32.13
C LEU A 25 -28.29 9.45 -31.42
N PRO A 26 -28.61 10.36 -30.48
CA PRO A 26 -27.57 11.17 -29.81
C PRO A 26 -26.58 10.35 -28.96
N PHE A 27 -26.96 9.12 -28.58
CA PHE A 27 -26.10 8.21 -27.83
C PHE A 27 -25.19 7.39 -28.74
N PHE A 28 -25.57 7.16 -30.00
CA PHE A 28 -24.78 6.38 -30.94
C PHE A 28 -23.47 7.07 -31.30
N GLU A 29 -22.46 6.26 -31.61
CA GLU A 29 -21.08 6.67 -31.92
C GLU A 29 -20.34 7.40 -30.78
N LYS A 30 -21.03 7.68 -29.67
CA LYS A 30 -20.40 8.16 -28.45
C LYS A 30 -19.62 7.03 -27.79
N ARG A 31 -18.54 7.42 -27.10
CA ARG A 31 -17.71 6.50 -26.32
C ARG A 31 -18.19 6.45 -24.88
N MET A 32 -17.97 5.31 -24.22
CA MET A 32 -18.08 5.24 -22.76
C MET A 32 -17.26 6.36 -22.10
N GLY A 33 -17.88 7.05 -21.15
CA GLY A 33 -17.32 8.19 -20.45
C GLY A 33 -17.72 9.54 -21.05
N ALA A 34 -18.30 9.57 -22.26
CA ALA A 34 -18.84 10.80 -22.83
C ALA A 34 -20.11 11.24 -22.10
N GLU A 35 -20.29 12.56 -22.04
CA GLU A 35 -21.52 13.21 -21.56
C GLU A 35 -22.47 13.44 -22.73
N VAL A 36 -23.75 13.17 -22.49
CA VAL A 36 -24.84 13.26 -23.47
C VAL A 36 -26.01 13.94 -22.78
N ALA A 37 -26.66 14.85 -23.50
CA ALA A 37 -27.89 15.51 -23.04
C ALA A 37 -29.04 14.49 -22.96
N GLY A 38 -29.86 14.59 -21.92
CA GLY A 38 -31.04 13.76 -21.72
C GLY A 38 -32.25 14.18 -22.56
N ASP A 39 -32.21 15.36 -23.16
CA ASP A 39 -33.32 16.01 -23.86
C ASP A 39 -33.96 15.14 -24.94
N SER A 40 -33.18 14.27 -25.59
CA SER A 40 -33.69 13.40 -26.65
C SER A 40 -34.50 12.20 -26.16
N ILE A 41 -34.41 11.83 -24.87
CA ILE A 41 -35.14 10.67 -24.31
C ILE A 41 -36.62 11.04 -24.13
N GLY A 42 -36.90 12.24 -23.65
CA GLY A 42 -38.24 12.77 -23.40
C GLY A 42 -38.19 14.08 -22.61
N ASP A 43 -39.34 14.76 -22.53
CA ASP A 43 -39.44 16.09 -21.92
C ASP A 43 -39.04 16.09 -20.44
N GLU A 44 -39.34 15.02 -19.69
CA GLU A 44 -38.94 14.83 -18.28
C GLU A 44 -37.41 14.85 -18.07
N PHE A 45 -36.65 14.56 -19.13
CA PHE A 45 -35.19 14.51 -19.11
C PHE A 45 -34.54 15.79 -19.65
N LYS A 46 -35.34 16.83 -19.93
CA LYS A 46 -34.82 18.11 -20.42
C LYS A 46 -33.88 18.75 -19.42
N GLY A 47 -32.72 19.22 -19.88
CA GLY A 47 -31.68 19.84 -19.05
C GLY A 47 -30.89 18.85 -18.18
N TYR A 48 -31.21 17.56 -18.21
CA TYR A 48 -30.42 16.52 -17.58
C TYR A 48 -29.17 16.20 -18.41
N ILE A 49 -28.03 16.01 -17.75
CA ILE A 49 -26.80 15.54 -18.41
C ILE A 49 -26.42 14.19 -17.84
N PHE A 50 -26.27 13.22 -18.73
CA PHE A 50 -25.89 11.86 -18.39
C PHE A 50 -24.51 11.53 -18.95
N ARG A 51 -23.71 10.79 -18.18
CA ARG A 51 -22.47 10.19 -18.64
C ARG A 51 -22.70 8.73 -18.97
N ILE A 52 -22.29 8.28 -20.15
CA ILE A 52 -22.34 6.87 -20.54
C ILE A 52 -21.34 6.10 -19.66
N SER A 53 -21.83 5.24 -18.77
CA SER A 53 -20.98 4.46 -17.86
C SER A 53 -20.61 3.09 -18.41
N GLY A 54 -21.41 2.55 -19.32
CA GLY A 54 -21.22 1.26 -19.96
C GLY A 54 -22.53 0.68 -20.44
N GLY A 55 -22.60 -0.63 -20.60
CA GLY A 55 -23.79 -1.31 -21.10
C GLY A 55 -23.53 -2.78 -21.36
N ASN A 56 -24.57 -3.46 -21.81
CA ASN A 56 -24.54 -4.85 -22.22
C ASN A 56 -25.13 -4.97 -23.63
N ASP A 57 -24.44 -5.71 -24.47
CA ASP A 57 -24.92 -6.16 -25.78
C ASP A 57 -26.16 -7.07 -25.64
N LYS A 58 -26.95 -7.24 -26.69
CA LYS A 58 -28.08 -8.19 -26.79
C LYS A 58 -27.73 -9.61 -26.33
N GLN A 59 -26.51 -10.09 -26.54
CA GLN A 59 -26.08 -11.41 -26.03
C GLN A 59 -25.42 -11.35 -24.64
N GLY A 60 -25.54 -10.23 -23.93
CA GLY A 60 -25.07 -10.06 -22.55
C GLY A 60 -23.60 -9.69 -22.38
N PHE A 61 -22.82 -9.58 -23.46
CA PHE A 61 -21.40 -9.19 -23.35
C PHE A 61 -21.28 -7.73 -22.86
N PRO A 62 -20.53 -7.48 -21.78
CA PRO A 62 -20.38 -6.13 -21.23
C PRO A 62 -19.44 -5.27 -22.07
N MET A 63 -19.71 -3.97 -22.10
CA MET A 63 -18.82 -2.98 -22.69
C MET A 63 -17.52 -2.83 -21.86
N MET A 64 -16.39 -2.64 -22.53
CA MET A 64 -15.09 -2.38 -21.90
C MET A 64 -14.48 -1.07 -22.39
N GLN A 65 -14.15 -0.20 -21.43
CA GLN A 65 -13.48 1.07 -21.71
C GLN A 65 -12.08 0.84 -22.32
N GLY A 66 -11.76 1.62 -23.35
CA GLY A 66 -10.47 1.57 -24.07
C GLY A 66 -10.46 0.65 -25.29
N VAL A 67 -11.52 -0.14 -25.50
CA VAL A 67 -11.69 -0.96 -26.71
C VAL A 67 -12.46 -0.13 -27.74
N LEU A 68 -11.75 0.62 -28.58
CA LEU A 68 -12.30 1.66 -29.46
C LEU A 68 -12.99 1.11 -30.72
N VAL A 69 -13.86 0.12 -30.54
CA VAL A 69 -14.70 -0.41 -31.61
C VAL A 69 -16.17 -0.45 -31.18
N ASN A 70 -17.06 -0.58 -32.15
CA ASN A 70 -18.51 -0.74 -31.97
C ASN A 70 -18.97 -2.21 -32.00
N HIS A 71 -18.06 -3.18 -32.07
CA HIS A 71 -18.40 -4.60 -32.10
C HIS A 71 -17.62 -5.34 -31.01
N ARG A 72 -17.67 -6.67 -31.01
CA ARG A 72 -16.99 -7.49 -30.00
C ARG A 72 -15.60 -7.89 -30.42
N VAL A 73 -14.68 -7.89 -29.46
CA VAL A 73 -13.30 -8.33 -29.66
C VAL A 73 -12.93 -9.37 -28.61
N ARG A 74 -12.05 -10.31 -28.97
CA ARG A 74 -11.51 -11.33 -28.05
C ARG A 74 -10.15 -10.91 -27.49
N LEU A 75 -10.14 -10.44 -26.25
CA LEU A 75 -8.94 -9.99 -25.55
C LEU A 75 -8.48 -11.00 -24.50
N LEU A 76 -7.18 -10.99 -24.20
CA LEU A 76 -6.58 -11.78 -23.12
C LEU A 76 -6.66 -11.00 -21.80
N PHE A 77 -7.49 -11.46 -20.86
CA PHE A 77 -7.68 -10.81 -19.57
C PHE A 77 -6.67 -11.26 -18.51
N ARG A 78 -6.35 -10.35 -17.60
CA ARG A 78 -5.52 -10.57 -16.40
C ARG A 78 -6.25 -10.06 -15.15
N LYS A 79 -5.75 -10.40 -13.96
CA LYS A 79 -6.28 -9.90 -12.68
C LYS A 79 -6.33 -8.36 -12.68
N GLY A 80 -7.46 -7.79 -12.24
CA GLY A 80 -7.66 -6.35 -12.11
C GLY A 80 -8.28 -5.67 -13.35
N MET A 81 -8.32 -6.35 -14.49
CA MET A 81 -9.04 -5.85 -15.66
C MET A 81 -10.56 -5.91 -15.43
N LYS A 82 -11.30 -4.92 -15.96
CA LYS A 82 -12.77 -4.92 -15.96
C LYS A 82 -13.30 -6.16 -16.70
N CYS A 83 -14.55 -6.56 -16.46
CA CYS A 83 -15.22 -7.68 -17.16
C CYS A 83 -14.61 -9.10 -16.94
N TYR A 84 -13.61 -9.24 -16.06
CA TYR A 84 -13.00 -10.52 -15.70
C TYR A 84 -12.73 -10.62 -14.20
N ARG A 85 -12.99 -11.81 -13.63
CA ARG A 85 -12.60 -12.19 -12.28
C ARG A 85 -11.76 -13.45 -12.36
N GLN A 86 -10.52 -13.35 -11.91
CA GLN A 86 -9.56 -14.45 -11.86
C GLN A 86 -10.04 -15.57 -10.92
N ARG A 87 -9.88 -16.84 -11.33
CA ARG A 87 -10.22 -18.01 -10.49
C ARG A 87 -8.98 -18.60 -9.84
N ARG A 88 -7.87 -18.70 -10.56
CA ARG A 88 -6.56 -19.11 -10.01
C ARG A 88 -5.54 -17.98 -10.12
N THR A 89 -4.70 -17.81 -9.11
CA THR A 89 -3.64 -16.79 -9.13
C THR A 89 -2.75 -16.96 -10.36
N GLY A 90 -2.51 -15.88 -11.09
CA GLY A 90 -1.73 -15.88 -12.33
C GLY A 90 -2.50 -16.27 -13.60
N GLU A 91 -3.71 -16.83 -13.50
CA GLU A 91 -4.55 -17.19 -14.65
C GLU A 91 -4.83 -15.98 -15.55
N LYS A 92 -4.67 -16.20 -16.87
CA LYS A 92 -5.12 -15.30 -17.92
C LYS A 92 -6.16 -16.02 -18.76
N LYS A 93 -7.22 -15.32 -19.18
CA LYS A 93 -8.30 -15.94 -19.96
C LYS A 93 -8.68 -15.08 -21.15
N ARG A 94 -8.72 -15.67 -22.35
CA ARG A 94 -9.22 -15.00 -23.54
C ARG A 94 -10.74 -14.97 -23.52
N LYS A 95 -11.35 -13.78 -23.50
CA LYS A 95 -12.81 -13.60 -23.47
C LYS A 95 -13.26 -12.58 -24.50
N SER A 96 -14.47 -12.74 -25.01
CA SER A 96 -15.15 -11.74 -25.83
C SER A 96 -15.70 -10.63 -24.95
N VAL A 97 -15.60 -9.40 -25.44
CA VAL A 97 -15.97 -8.15 -24.76
C VAL A 97 -16.56 -7.22 -25.82
N ARG A 98 -17.57 -6.43 -25.46
CA ARG A 98 -18.11 -5.41 -26.35
C ARG A 98 -17.25 -4.15 -26.28
N GLY A 99 -16.96 -3.53 -27.43
CA GLY A 99 -16.20 -2.28 -27.45
C GLY A 99 -16.90 -1.12 -26.76
N SER A 100 -16.18 -0.01 -26.55
CA SER A 100 -16.67 1.16 -25.81
C SER A 100 -17.52 2.13 -26.63
N ILE A 101 -17.61 1.96 -27.96
CA ILE A 101 -18.44 2.81 -28.83
C ILE A 101 -19.87 2.27 -28.80
N VAL A 102 -20.84 3.13 -28.52
CA VAL A 102 -22.26 2.80 -28.46
C VAL A 102 -22.80 2.55 -29.87
N GLY A 103 -23.57 1.47 -30.02
CA GLY A 103 -24.26 1.11 -31.27
C GLY A 103 -25.64 0.52 -30.99
N PRO A 104 -26.42 0.25 -32.05
CA PRO A 104 -27.80 -0.28 -31.97
C PRO A 104 -27.87 -1.76 -31.54
N ASP A 105 -26.71 -2.44 -31.48
CA ASP A 105 -26.57 -3.82 -31.03
C ASP A 105 -26.62 -3.97 -29.49
N LEU A 106 -26.67 -2.87 -28.76
CA LEU A 106 -26.82 -2.88 -27.30
C LEU A 106 -28.26 -3.20 -26.88
N ALA A 107 -28.41 -4.05 -25.86
CA ALA A 107 -29.71 -4.27 -25.22
C ALA A 107 -29.93 -3.27 -24.08
N VAL A 108 -28.88 -2.99 -23.30
CA VAL A 108 -28.93 -2.08 -22.15
C VAL A 108 -27.79 -1.08 -22.21
N LEU A 109 -28.09 0.20 -22.06
CA LEU A 109 -27.12 1.26 -21.87
C LEU A 109 -27.20 1.79 -20.44
N ASN A 110 -26.08 1.79 -19.71
CA ASN A 110 -26.00 2.28 -18.34
C ASN A 110 -25.55 3.74 -18.34
N LEU A 111 -26.38 4.63 -17.82
CA LEU A 111 -26.16 6.07 -17.75
C LEU A 111 -26.05 6.53 -16.29
N VAL A 112 -25.12 7.45 -16.02
CA VAL A 112 -24.93 8.05 -14.69
C VAL A 112 -25.25 9.53 -14.77
N LEU A 113 -26.14 10.01 -13.89
CA LEU A 113 -26.49 11.42 -13.78
C LEU A 113 -25.27 12.25 -13.37
N VAL A 114 -24.98 13.29 -14.14
CA VAL A 114 -23.94 14.30 -13.85
C VAL A 114 -24.57 15.61 -13.39
N LYS A 115 -25.56 16.10 -14.14
CA LYS A 115 -26.28 17.35 -13.85
C LYS A 115 -27.78 17.09 -13.82
N LYS A 116 -28.43 17.49 -12.72
CA LYS A 116 -29.89 17.41 -12.54
C LYS A 116 -30.57 18.52 -13.36
N GLY A 117 -31.61 18.18 -14.11
CA GLY A 117 -32.49 19.13 -14.78
C GLY A 117 -33.55 19.75 -13.85
N PRO A 118 -34.41 20.64 -14.38
CA PRO A 118 -35.43 21.34 -13.60
C PRO A 118 -36.55 20.41 -13.10
N GLU A 119 -37.05 19.50 -13.95
CA GLU A 119 -38.14 18.60 -13.57
C GLU A 119 -37.66 17.44 -12.73
N THR A 120 -38.49 16.94 -11.82
CA THR A 120 -38.18 15.77 -10.98
C THR A 120 -38.63 14.47 -11.65
N ILE A 121 -37.69 13.54 -11.85
CA ILE A 121 -37.98 12.23 -12.42
C ILE A 121 -38.39 11.26 -11.30
N PRO A 122 -39.61 10.68 -11.36
CA PRO A 122 -40.09 9.77 -10.32
C PRO A 122 -39.21 8.52 -10.27
N GLY A 123 -38.81 8.12 -9.07
CA GLY A 123 -37.93 6.96 -8.83
C GLY A 123 -36.43 7.17 -9.09
N LEU A 124 -36.01 8.34 -9.62
CA LEU A 124 -34.58 8.65 -9.85
C LEU A 124 -34.11 9.86 -9.02
N THR A 125 -34.90 10.92 -8.96
CA THR A 125 -34.55 12.16 -8.22
C THR A 125 -35.53 12.52 -7.12
N ASP A 126 -36.62 11.77 -7.00
CA ASP A 126 -37.72 12.02 -6.06
C ASP A 126 -37.36 11.60 -4.62
N ALA A 127 -36.81 10.40 -4.45
CA ALA A 127 -36.43 9.86 -3.15
C ALA A 127 -34.91 9.81 -2.97
N GLU A 128 -34.47 9.80 -1.71
CA GLU A 128 -33.07 9.59 -1.33
C GLU A 128 -32.90 8.30 -0.52
N ARG A 129 -31.89 7.50 -0.90
CA ARG A 129 -31.54 6.27 -0.18
C ARG A 129 -30.43 6.56 0.83
N PRO A 130 -30.69 6.48 2.15
CA PRO A 130 -29.68 6.79 3.15
C PRO A 130 -28.53 5.78 3.12
N ARG A 131 -27.31 6.28 3.41
CA ARG A 131 -26.11 5.44 3.49
C ARG A 131 -26.17 4.55 4.72
N ARG A 132 -26.38 3.25 4.50
CA ARG A 132 -26.47 2.24 5.56
C ARG A 132 -25.20 2.10 6.41
N LEU A 133 -24.01 2.29 5.83
CA LEU A 133 -22.74 2.02 6.49
C LEU A 133 -21.92 3.30 6.65
N GLY A 134 -21.55 3.61 7.89
CA GLY A 134 -20.63 4.68 8.23
C GLY A 134 -19.15 4.30 8.11
N PRO A 135 -18.23 5.26 8.30
CA PRO A 135 -16.80 5.03 8.24
C PRO A 135 -16.30 4.16 9.40
N LYS A 136 -15.40 3.20 9.09
CA LYS A 136 -14.79 2.28 10.07
C LYS A 136 -13.42 2.72 10.60
N ARG A 137 -12.65 3.46 9.80
CA ARG A 137 -11.30 3.92 10.17
C ARG A 137 -11.38 5.16 11.05
N ALA A 138 -10.57 5.23 12.11
CA ALA A 138 -10.55 6.38 13.03
C ALA A 138 -10.41 7.73 12.30
N ASN A 139 -9.47 7.85 11.36
CA ASN A 139 -9.28 9.11 10.62
C ASN A 139 -10.45 9.46 9.68
N ASN A 140 -11.17 8.46 9.16
CA ASN A 140 -12.34 8.73 8.32
C ASN A 140 -13.53 9.17 9.18
N ILE A 141 -13.66 8.66 10.41
CA ILE A 141 -14.65 9.13 11.38
C ILE A 141 -14.34 10.60 11.74
N ARG A 142 -13.08 10.93 12.02
CA ARG A 142 -12.67 12.32 12.28
C ARG A 142 -13.03 13.27 11.13
N LYS A 143 -12.75 12.88 9.89
CA LYS A 143 -13.09 13.68 8.70
C LYS A 143 -14.60 13.86 8.53
N LEU A 144 -15.40 12.84 8.82
CA LEU A 144 -16.85 12.93 8.66
C LEU A 144 -17.49 13.91 9.65
N PHE A 145 -17.02 13.91 10.90
CA PHE A 145 -17.56 14.74 11.98
C PHE A 145 -16.72 15.98 12.27
N ASN A 146 -15.74 16.31 11.41
CA ASN A 146 -14.78 17.40 11.60
C ASN A 146 -14.14 17.44 13.00
N LEU A 147 -13.80 16.27 13.54
CA LEU A 147 -13.23 16.14 14.89
C LEU A 147 -11.76 16.53 14.91
N SER A 148 -11.34 17.15 16.02
CA SER A 148 -9.92 17.38 16.30
C SER A 148 -9.20 16.05 16.60
N LYS A 149 -7.86 16.07 16.66
CA LYS A 149 -7.07 14.86 16.92
C LYS A 149 -7.26 14.33 18.35
N ASP A 150 -7.49 15.25 19.28
CA ASP A 150 -7.58 14.98 20.73
C ASP A 150 -8.95 14.43 21.14
N GLN A 151 -9.99 14.71 20.35
CA GLN A 151 -11.34 14.20 20.58
C GLN A 151 -11.41 12.67 20.37
N ASP A 152 -12.16 12.00 21.26
CA ASP A 152 -12.34 10.55 21.19
C ASP A 152 -13.39 10.15 20.15
N VAL A 153 -12.91 9.55 19.07
CA VAL A 153 -13.73 9.04 17.96
C VAL A 153 -14.72 7.94 18.37
N ARG A 154 -14.57 7.29 19.53
CA ARG A 154 -15.45 6.20 19.97
C ARG A 154 -16.89 6.65 20.21
N LYS A 155 -17.07 7.90 20.63
CA LYS A 155 -18.39 8.48 20.93
C LYS A 155 -19.19 8.78 19.66
N TYR A 156 -18.49 9.07 18.56
CA TYR A 156 -19.07 9.52 17.29
C TYR A 156 -19.23 8.40 16.26
N VAL A 157 -19.18 7.13 16.66
CA VAL A 157 -19.36 6.02 15.72
C VAL A 157 -20.84 5.88 15.36
N VAL A 158 -21.16 6.01 14.07
CA VAL A 158 -22.50 5.77 13.55
C VAL A 158 -22.94 4.34 13.88
N ARG A 159 -24.06 4.22 14.61
CA ARG A 159 -24.66 2.95 15.00
C ARG A 159 -25.85 2.65 14.09
N ARG A 160 -26.04 1.38 13.76
CA ARG A 160 -27.20 0.89 13.02
C ARG A 160 -28.14 0.16 13.97
N GLN A 161 -29.43 0.48 13.94
CA GLN A 161 -30.48 -0.34 14.55
C GLN A 161 -30.69 -1.62 13.75
N ILE A 162 -30.89 -2.75 14.44
CA ILE A 162 -31.21 -4.03 13.80
C ILE A 162 -32.74 -4.11 13.66
N GLU A 163 -33.23 -4.33 12.46
CA GLU A 163 -34.66 -4.58 12.22
C GLU A 163 -35.15 -5.75 13.09
N GLY A 164 -36.29 -5.55 13.76
CA GLY A 164 -36.92 -6.55 14.63
C GLY A 164 -36.32 -6.70 16.04
N LYS A 165 -35.27 -5.95 16.41
CA LYS A 165 -34.73 -5.95 17.79
C LYS A 165 -34.38 -4.53 18.23
N LYS A 166 -34.67 -4.15 19.48
CA LYS A 166 -34.23 -2.88 20.10
C LYS A 166 -32.72 -2.87 20.42
N LYS A 167 -31.87 -3.33 19.50
CA LYS A 167 -30.41 -3.42 19.65
C LYS A 167 -29.72 -2.64 18.54
N THR A 168 -28.67 -1.90 18.91
CA THR A 168 -27.83 -1.17 17.96
C THR A 168 -26.47 -1.85 17.79
N LYS A 169 -25.97 -1.90 16.56
CA LYS A 169 -24.63 -2.41 16.21
C LYS A 169 -23.74 -1.27 15.74
N ALA A 170 -22.47 -1.33 16.11
CA ALA A 170 -21.44 -0.40 15.67
C ALA A 170 -20.24 -1.18 15.08
N PRO A 171 -19.55 -0.64 14.07
CA PRO A 171 -18.33 -1.25 13.56
C PRO A 171 -17.19 -1.14 14.57
N LYS A 172 -16.33 -2.18 14.63
CA LYS A 172 -15.04 -2.07 15.34
C LYS A 172 -14.16 -1.03 14.66
N ILE A 173 -13.81 0.02 15.39
CA ILE A 173 -12.96 1.11 14.88
C ILE A 173 -11.57 0.57 14.56
N GLN A 174 -11.11 0.79 13.34
CA GLN A 174 -9.78 0.40 12.90
C GLN A 174 -8.80 1.57 12.99
N ARG A 175 -7.52 1.25 13.26
CA ARG A 175 -6.41 2.20 13.37
C ARG A 175 -6.51 3.22 14.52
N LEU A 176 -7.39 2.98 15.49
CA LEU A 176 -7.38 3.73 16.73
C LEU A 176 -6.07 3.50 17.49
N ILE A 177 -5.55 4.55 18.14
CA ILE A 177 -4.41 4.42 19.05
C ILE A 177 -4.96 3.91 20.38
N THR A 178 -4.59 2.68 20.75
CA THR A 178 -5.04 2.01 21.97
C THR A 178 -3.86 1.76 22.91
N LYS A 179 -4.14 1.55 24.21
CA LYS A 179 -3.12 1.18 25.21
C LYS A 179 -2.28 -0.02 24.75
N THR A 180 -2.93 -1.04 24.19
CA THR A 180 -2.26 -2.23 23.62
C THR A 180 -1.30 -1.92 22.47
N ARG A 181 -1.66 -0.99 21.57
CA ARG A 181 -0.78 -0.56 20.46
C ARG A 181 0.44 0.20 20.99
N VAL A 182 0.24 1.09 21.96
CA VAL A 182 1.33 1.84 22.62
C VAL A 182 2.27 0.87 23.36
N GLN A 183 1.72 -0.09 24.10
CA GLN A 183 2.49 -1.12 24.79
C GLN A 183 3.33 -1.97 23.84
N ARG A 184 2.74 -2.45 22.72
CA ARG A 184 3.49 -3.20 21.69
C ARG A 184 4.61 -2.37 21.08
N LYS A 185 4.39 -1.07 20.83
CA LYS A 185 5.43 -0.15 20.35
C LYS A 185 6.56 0.01 21.37
N ARG A 186 6.24 0.21 22.66
CA ARG A 186 7.22 0.30 23.75
C ARG A 186 8.03 -1.00 23.87
N ALA A 187 7.37 -2.15 23.81
CA ALA A 187 8.02 -3.46 23.88
C ALA A 187 8.99 -3.71 22.71
N TYR A 188 8.59 -3.35 21.49
CA TYR A 188 9.46 -3.43 20.31
C TYR A 188 10.73 -2.57 20.47
N LEU A 189 10.57 -1.30 20.87
CA LEU A 189 11.70 -0.41 21.13
C LEU A 189 12.60 -0.92 22.26
N ALA A 190 12.01 -1.46 23.34
CA ALA A 190 12.75 -2.06 24.43
C ALA A 190 13.53 -3.32 24.00
N LYS A 191 12.96 -4.16 23.12
CA LYS A 191 13.64 -5.33 22.55
C LYS A 191 14.85 -4.89 21.71
N GLN A 192 14.68 -3.87 20.87
CA GLN A 192 15.76 -3.33 20.06
C GLN A 192 16.90 -2.79 20.94
N ARG A 193 16.57 -1.99 21.95
CA ARG A 193 17.56 -1.48 22.93
C ARG A 193 18.27 -2.61 23.66
N ARG A 194 17.54 -3.62 24.14
CA ARG A 194 18.12 -4.80 24.79
C ARG A 194 19.09 -5.55 23.86
N SER A 195 18.75 -5.71 22.58
CA SER A 195 19.63 -6.34 21.60
C SER A 195 20.93 -5.56 21.40
N VAL A 196 20.87 -4.22 21.35
CA VAL A 196 22.04 -3.36 21.20
C VAL A 196 22.92 -3.42 22.45
N ILE A 197 22.33 -3.34 23.64
CA ILE A 197 23.05 -3.42 24.92
C ILE A 197 23.76 -4.78 25.03
N LYS A 198 23.03 -5.87 24.79
CA LYS A 198 23.58 -7.23 24.81
C LYS A 198 24.77 -7.38 23.86
N SER A 199 24.63 -6.93 22.62
CA SER A 199 25.73 -7.00 21.64
C SER A 199 26.95 -6.18 22.07
N ARG A 200 26.74 -5.01 22.68
CA ARG A 200 27.83 -4.18 23.23
C ARG A 200 28.52 -4.87 24.40
N GLU A 201 27.77 -5.49 25.30
CA GLU A 201 28.29 -6.25 26.44
C GLU A 201 29.08 -7.49 25.97
N GLU A 202 28.53 -8.26 25.04
CA GLU A 202 29.21 -9.42 24.43
C GLU A 202 30.50 -9.00 23.72
N ALA A 203 30.48 -7.90 22.96
CA ALA A 203 31.68 -7.36 22.31
C ALA A 203 32.73 -6.90 23.33
N LYS A 204 32.31 -6.33 24.47
CA LYS A 204 33.22 -5.96 25.55
C LYS A 204 33.83 -7.21 26.20
N ALA A 205 33.01 -8.17 26.60
CA ALA A 205 33.45 -9.43 27.20
C ALA A 205 34.43 -10.18 26.28
N TYR A 206 34.14 -10.24 24.98
CA TYR A 206 35.02 -10.86 23.99
C TYR A 206 36.38 -10.14 23.87
N LYS A 207 36.39 -8.79 23.92
CA LYS A 207 37.64 -8.01 23.94
C LYS A 207 38.48 -8.30 25.19
N ASP A 208 37.84 -8.42 26.35
CA ASP A 208 38.52 -8.72 27.61
C ASP A 208 39.17 -10.12 27.56
N VAL A 209 38.45 -11.13 27.07
CA VAL A 209 38.98 -12.50 26.85
C VAL A 209 40.14 -12.50 25.84
N LEU A 210 39.99 -11.79 24.71
CA LEU A 210 41.06 -11.67 23.73
C LEU A 210 42.33 -11.01 24.30
N SER A 211 42.16 -10.02 25.18
CA SER A 211 43.28 -9.35 25.84
C SER A 211 44.07 -10.32 26.73
N ALA A 212 43.37 -11.08 27.58
CA ALA A 212 43.97 -12.10 28.43
C ALA A 212 44.71 -13.18 27.61
N TYR A 213 44.07 -13.69 26.56
CA TYR A 213 44.67 -14.68 25.66
C TYR A 213 45.93 -14.16 24.96
N LYS A 214 45.91 -12.91 24.47
CA LYS A 214 47.09 -12.27 23.87
C LYS A 214 48.23 -12.09 24.87
N HIS A 215 47.91 -11.78 26.12
CA HIS A 215 48.90 -11.66 27.19
C HIS A 215 49.54 -13.01 27.51
N GLU A 216 48.75 -14.10 27.60
CA GLU A 216 49.29 -15.45 27.76
C GLU A 216 50.18 -15.89 26.60
N LEU A 217 49.79 -15.61 25.36
CA LEU A 217 50.63 -15.88 24.18
C LEU A 217 51.95 -15.11 24.22
N ARG A 218 51.92 -13.83 24.64
CA ARG A 218 53.14 -13.02 24.83
C ARG A 218 54.05 -13.63 25.89
N LYS A 219 53.50 -14.09 27.02
CA LYS A 219 54.27 -14.80 28.07
C LYS A 219 54.89 -16.08 27.52
N LYS A 220 54.10 -16.97 26.91
CA LYS A 220 54.61 -18.21 26.28
C LYS A 220 55.72 -17.93 25.25
N ARG A 221 55.57 -16.89 24.42
CA ARG A 221 56.60 -16.48 23.46
C ARG A 221 57.86 -15.98 24.16
N ALA A 222 57.72 -15.19 25.22
CA ALA A 222 58.85 -14.72 26.03
C ALA A 222 59.59 -15.89 26.68
N ASP A 223 58.88 -16.87 27.23
CA ASP A 223 59.46 -18.07 27.84
C ASP A 223 60.24 -18.90 26.81
N VAL A 224 59.70 -19.09 25.61
CA VAL A 224 60.39 -19.78 24.51
C VAL A 224 61.65 -19.02 24.08
N VAL A 225 61.58 -17.69 23.97
CA VAL A 225 62.74 -16.85 23.63
C VAL A 225 63.79 -16.90 24.74
N ALA A 226 63.39 -16.88 26.01
CA ALA A 226 64.27 -16.99 27.15
C ALA A 226 64.99 -18.36 27.17
N LYS A 227 64.25 -19.46 26.92
CA LYS A 227 64.83 -20.79 26.75
C LYS A 227 65.84 -20.84 25.60
N LYS A 228 65.51 -20.28 24.44
CA LYS A 228 66.45 -20.20 23.30
C LYS A 228 67.69 -19.37 23.61
N LYS A 229 67.54 -18.23 24.32
CA LYS A 229 68.68 -17.41 24.76
C LYS A 229 69.57 -18.15 25.77
N ALA A 230 68.97 -18.86 26.72
CA ALA A 230 69.71 -19.68 27.69
C ALA A 230 70.48 -20.81 27.00
N GLN A 231 69.88 -21.49 26.02
CA GLN A 231 70.54 -22.50 25.19
C GLN A 231 71.67 -21.91 24.34
N ALA A 232 71.48 -20.73 23.74
CA ALA A 232 72.54 -20.03 23.00
C ALA A 232 73.69 -19.55 23.90
N ALA A 233 73.43 -19.21 25.16
CA ALA A 233 74.45 -18.86 26.14
C ALA A 233 75.22 -20.10 26.67
N ALA A 234 74.59 -21.28 26.65
CA ALA A 234 75.20 -22.56 27.01
C ALA A 234 75.95 -23.23 25.84
N ALA A 235 75.77 -22.75 24.60
CA ALA A 235 76.58 -23.18 23.46
C ALA A 235 78.00 -22.62 23.58
N PRO A 236 79.07 -23.42 23.36
CA PRO A 236 80.44 -22.96 23.48
C PRO A 236 80.73 -21.86 22.44
N LYS A 237 81.31 -20.74 22.89
CA LYS A 237 81.77 -19.67 21.98
C LYS A 237 82.89 -20.22 21.08
N PRO A 238 82.86 -19.99 19.75
CA PRO A 238 84.03 -20.24 18.91
C PRO A 238 85.18 -19.32 19.38
N ALA A 239 86.40 -19.88 19.45
CA ALA A 239 87.57 -19.21 19.99
C ALA A 239 87.93 -17.94 19.19
N GLU A 240 87.82 -16.76 19.82
CA GLU A 240 88.36 -15.51 19.28
C GLU A 240 89.82 -15.31 19.71
N VAL A 241 90.67 -15.12 18.70
CA VAL A 241 92.10 -14.81 18.78
C VAL A 241 92.32 -13.44 19.42
N LYS A 242 93.24 -13.37 20.39
CA LYS A 242 93.64 -12.13 21.09
C LYS A 242 94.38 -11.18 20.13
N VAL A 243 93.89 -9.95 19.99
CA VAL A 243 94.71 -8.80 19.58
C VAL A 243 94.77 -7.81 20.76
N VAL A 244 95.99 -7.52 21.19
CA VAL A 244 96.34 -6.67 22.32
C VAL A 244 96.11 -5.20 21.96
N LYS A 245 95.34 -4.48 22.80
CA LYS A 245 95.19 -3.02 22.74
C LYS A 245 96.34 -2.34 23.50
N ALA A 246 97.02 -1.39 22.83
CA ALA A 246 97.92 -0.45 23.47
C ALA A 246 97.15 0.69 24.18
N LYS A 247 97.61 1.09 25.36
CA LYS A 247 97.11 2.19 26.20
C LYS A 247 97.59 3.55 25.69
N ALA A 248 96.78 4.59 25.86
CA ALA A 248 97.26 5.96 26.09
C ALA A 248 96.27 6.76 26.95
N ALA A 249 96.83 7.68 27.73
CA ALA A 249 96.28 8.32 28.92
C ALA A 249 95.36 9.53 28.65
N THR A 250 94.67 9.89 29.72
CA THR A 250 93.81 11.07 30.01
C THR A 250 94.27 12.42 29.45
N ALA A 251 93.31 13.28 29.05
CA ALA A 251 93.38 14.74 29.30
C ALA A 251 91.99 15.43 29.29
N LYS A 252 91.93 16.45 30.15
CA LYS A 252 90.85 17.39 30.50
C LYS A 252 90.27 18.22 29.33
N LYS A 253 89.01 18.64 29.55
CA LYS A 253 88.36 19.94 29.27
C LYS A 253 88.90 20.83 28.12
N GLY A 254 87.98 21.27 27.26
CA GLY A 254 87.88 22.68 26.84
C GLY A 254 87.33 22.93 25.44
N GLY A 255 86.23 23.70 25.35
CA GLY A 255 86.08 24.72 24.31
C GLY A 255 85.05 24.49 23.19
N LYS A 256 83.97 25.29 23.29
CA LYS A 256 82.93 25.66 22.29
C LYS A 256 81.97 24.58 21.80
#